data_AF-A0A5B6TWM6-F1
#
_entry.id   AF-A0A5B6TWM6-F1
#
_cell.length_a   1.000
_cell.length_b   1.000
_cell.length_c   1.000
_cell.angle_alpha   90.00
_cell.angle_beta   90.00
_cell.angle_gamma   90.00
#
_symmetry.space_group_name_H-M   'P 1'
#
loop_
_entity.id
_entity.type
_entity.pdbx_description
1 polymer ?
#
loop_
_entity_poly.entity_id
_entity_poly.type
_entity_poly.pdbx_seq_one_letter_code
_entity_poly.pdbx_strand_id
1 'polypeptide(L)'
;MRATRLAFRAVLLSALFPVGSAFAVPALQAHRAVYDLTLKKADDRSGITGITGRMVYEFNGSACEGYTVKFRFVTQIATNDNTKLTDQQTTTFEDAEGKMFSFVTKSFVDQNLDKEVKGVATKNSKGLKVDIDKPEKSSLELAATQFPTQHLVELIGKAEKGENFYQTNLFDGSEDANKVMTTTVVVGKKTEADKADPEAPALAKLAADKYWPVDIAYFDDSAQNGEEVPEYRISFKLHENGITRDLVMDYGDFSMTGKLVNLSLFDQTKPCPVSK
;
A
#
# COMPACT_ATOMS: atom_id res chain seq x y z
N MET A 1 -31.32 -62.47 49.66
CA MET A 1 -31.59 -61.19 48.99
C MET A 1 -30.76 -60.08 49.63
N ARG A 2 -29.61 -59.72 49.04
CA ARG A 2 -28.87 -58.47 49.34
C ARG A 2 -28.17 -58.07 48.05
N ALA A 3 -28.71 -57.06 47.37
CA ALA A 3 -28.20 -56.55 46.10
C ALA A 3 -27.31 -55.34 46.36
N THR A 4 -26.03 -55.49 46.03
CA THR A 4 -24.99 -54.46 46.06
C THR A 4 -25.21 -53.53 44.86
N ARG A 5 -25.45 -52.23 45.10
CA ARG A 5 -25.56 -51.22 44.04
C ARG A 5 -24.18 -50.63 43.74
N LEU A 6 -23.67 -50.92 42.55
CA LEU A 6 -22.46 -50.31 41.97
C LEU A 6 -22.84 -48.93 41.39
N ALA A 7 -22.27 -47.85 41.93
CA ALA A 7 -22.47 -46.51 41.41
C ALA A 7 -21.41 -46.21 40.33
N PHE A 8 -21.81 -46.21 39.07
CA PHE A 8 -20.99 -45.78 37.94
C PHE A 8 -20.95 -44.23 37.92
N ARG A 9 -19.80 -43.62 38.24
CA ARG A 9 -19.58 -42.18 38.03
C ARG A 9 -19.13 -41.97 36.59
N ALA A 10 -20.02 -41.45 35.74
CA ALA A 10 -19.68 -40.97 34.42
C ALA A 10 -18.91 -39.65 34.53
N VAL A 11 -17.63 -39.64 34.14
CA VAL A 11 -16.82 -38.43 34.00
C VAL A 11 -17.12 -37.85 32.61
N LEU A 12 -17.85 -36.74 32.57
CA LEU A 12 -18.04 -35.92 31.37
C LEU A 12 -16.75 -35.15 31.10
N LEU A 13 -15.96 -35.63 30.15
CA LEU A 13 -14.78 -34.93 29.63
C LEU A 13 -15.27 -33.89 28.61
N SER A 14 -15.43 -32.65 29.05
CA SER A 14 -15.73 -31.50 28.19
C SER A 14 -14.54 -31.23 27.28
N ALA A 15 -14.65 -31.62 26.01
CA ALA A 15 -13.70 -31.27 24.96
C ALA A 15 -13.75 -29.75 24.71
N LEU A 16 -12.76 -29.03 25.21
CA LEU A 16 -12.46 -27.67 24.77
C LEU A 16 -11.91 -27.73 23.35
N PHE A 17 -12.75 -27.46 22.36
CA PHE A 17 -12.28 -27.14 21.02
C PHE A 17 -11.64 -25.74 21.07
N PRO A 18 -10.38 -25.57 20.67
CA PRO A 18 -9.82 -24.24 20.48
C PRO A 18 -10.57 -23.61 19.30
N VAL A 19 -11.36 -22.59 19.58
CA VAL A 19 -11.86 -21.67 18.54
C VAL A 19 -10.62 -20.93 18.06
N GLY A 20 -10.02 -21.41 16.98
CA GLY A 20 -8.99 -20.67 16.27
C GLY A 20 -9.59 -19.34 15.84
N SER A 21 -9.04 -18.23 16.33
CA SER A 21 -9.34 -16.91 15.78
C SER A 21 -8.97 -16.94 14.31
N ALA A 22 -9.98 -17.02 13.44
CA ALA A 22 -9.80 -16.72 12.04
C ALA A 22 -9.26 -15.28 11.98
N PHE A 23 -8.04 -15.09 11.49
CA PHE A 23 -7.54 -13.77 11.15
C PHE A 23 -8.51 -13.20 10.13
N ALA A 24 -9.35 -12.26 10.55
CA ALA A 24 -10.15 -11.48 9.62
C ALA A 24 -9.15 -10.63 8.83
N VAL A 25 -8.93 -10.98 7.56
CA VAL A 25 -8.23 -10.08 6.64
C VAL A 25 -9.03 -8.78 6.63
N PRO A 26 -8.39 -7.60 6.84
CA PRO A 26 -9.08 -6.32 6.79
C PRO A 26 -9.88 -6.23 5.49
N ALA A 27 -11.15 -5.85 5.60
CA ALA A 27 -12.01 -5.70 4.44
C ALA A 27 -11.60 -4.41 3.70
N LEU A 28 -10.66 -4.55 2.76
CA LEU A 28 -10.22 -3.43 1.93
C LEU A 28 -11.37 -2.97 1.02
N GLN A 29 -11.69 -1.67 1.09
CA GLN A 29 -12.80 -1.09 0.35
C GLN A 29 -12.36 -0.79 -1.09
N ALA A 30 -13.06 -1.36 -2.07
CA ALA A 30 -12.88 -0.98 -3.47
C ALA A 30 -13.29 0.48 -3.65
N HIS A 31 -12.42 1.29 -4.24
CA HIS A 31 -12.64 2.73 -4.35
C HIS A 31 -11.81 3.36 -5.47
N ARG A 32 -12.17 4.60 -5.80
CA ARG A 32 -11.37 5.54 -6.54
C ARG A 32 -11.17 6.81 -5.74
N ALA A 33 -9.92 7.22 -5.56
CA ALA A 33 -9.53 8.46 -4.92
C ALA A 33 -8.81 9.37 -5.92
N VAL A 34 -9.16 10.66 -5.93
CA VAL A 34 -8.52 11.69 -6.73
C VAL A 34 -7.91 12.73 -5.80
N TYR A 35 -6.64 13.03 -6.02
CA TYR A 35 -5.87 13.97 -5.22
C TYR A 35 -5.32 15.10 -6.08
N ASP A 36 -5.43 16.33 -5.61
CA ASP A 36 -4.70 17.45 -6.18
C ASP A 36 -3.32 17.54 -5.52
N LEU A 37 -2.29 17.65 -6.36
CA LEU A 37 -0.89 17.66 -5.94
C LEU A 37 -0.35 19.08 -5.95
N THR A 38 0.35 19.47 -4.90
CA THR A 38 0.99 20.79 -4.77
C THR A 38 2.37 20.67 -4.14
N LEU A 39 3.31 21.52 -4.55
CA LEU A 39 4.60 21.63 -3.90
C LEU A 39 4.42 22.03 -2.42
N LYS A 40 5.12 21.32 -1.53
CA LYS A 40 5.18 21.64 -0.10
C LYS A 40 6.47 22.35 0.26
N LYS A 41 7.59 21.80 -0.18
CA LYS A 41 8.95 22.32 0.05
C LYS A 41 9.82 21.92 -1.14
N ALA A 42 10.72 22.80 -1.54
CA ALA A 42 11.82 22.49 -2.44
C ALA A 42 13.10 23.11 -1.85
N ASP A 43 14.20 22.37 -1.86
CA ASP A 43 15.51 22.91 -1.53
C ASP A 43 16.09 23.65 -2.74
N ASP A 44 16.93 24.67 -2.51
CA ASP A 44 17.51 25.49 -3.59
C ASP A 44 18.26 24.65 -4.64
N ARG A 45 18.91 23.56 -4.20
CA ARG A 45 19.62 22.59 -5.06
C ARG A 45 18.72 21.86 -6.06
N SER A 46 17.43 21.74 -5.79
CA SER A 46 16.48 21.06 -6.69
C SER A 46 16.18 21.89 -7.94
N GLY A 47 16.35 23.21 -7.87
CA GLY A 47 15.95 24.15 -8.94
C GLY A 47 14.43 24.24 -9.18
N ILE A 48 13.62 23.57 -8.36
CA ILE A 48 12.17 23.53 -8.49
C ILE A 48 11.55 24.80 -7.90
N THR A 49 10.80 25.51 -8.73
CA THR A 49 10.06 26.73 -8.33
C THR A 49 8.58 26.47 -8.10
N GLY A 50 8.04 25.36 -8.63
CA GLY A 50 6.65 24.99 -8.43
C GLY A 50 6.34 23.56 -8.88
N ILE A 51 5.37 22.94 -8.21
CA ILE A 51 4.77 21.66 -8.63
C ILE A 51 3.26 21.79 -8.48
N THR A 52 2.55 21.43 -9.55
CA THR A 52 1.10 21.24 -9.55
C THR A 52 0.77 19.95 -10.27
N GLY A 53 -0.26 19.24 -9.84
CA GLY A 53 -0.59 17.97 -10.48
C GLY A 53 -1.87 17.35 -9.98
N ARG A 54 -2.10 16.12 -10.44
CA ARG A 54 -3.22 15.29 -10.01
C ARG A 54 -2.82 13.84 -9.97
N MET A 55 -3.25 13.17 -8.91
CA MET A 55 -3.12 11.74 -8.73
C MET A 55 -4.50 11.08 -8.74
N VAL A 56 -4.64 9.98 -9.47
CA VAL A 56 -5.86 9.15 -9.46
C VAL A 56 -5.45 7.74 -9.07
N TYR A 57 -6.05 7.22 -8.01
CA TYR A 57 -5.83 5.89 -7.49
C TYR A 57 -7.13 5.11 -7.51
N GLU A 58 -7.17 3.98 -8.20
CA GLU A 58 -8.30 3.05 -8.21
C GLU A 58 -7.85 1.71 -7.64
N PHE A 59 -8.52 1.26 -6.59
CA PHE A 59 -8.33 -0.03 -5.95
C PHE A 59 -9.58 -0.88 -6.15
N ASN A 60 -9.42 -2.06 -6.74
CA ASN A 60 -10.51 -2.98 -7.04
C ASN A 60 -10.12 -4.41 -6.66
N GLY A 61 -11.12 -5.27 -6.50
CA GLY A 61 -10.95 -6.69 -6.24
C GLY A 61 -11.37 -7.10 -4.83
N SER A 62 -10.98 -8.31 -4.45
CA SER A 62 -11.37 -8.92 -3.17
C SER A 62 -10.34 -9.96 -2.73
N ALA A 63 -10.46 -10.42 -1.49
CA ALA A 63 -9.63 -11.48 -0.94
C ALA A 63 -9.71 -12.81 -1.72
N CYS A 64 -10.70 -12.98 -2.61
CA CYS A 64 -10.84 -14.19 -3.43
C CYS A 64 -10.44 -14.01 -4.89
N GLU A 65 -10.64 -12.81 -5.44
CA GLU A 65 -10.33 -12.54 -6.84
C GLU A 65 -8.88 -12.06 -7.01
N GLY A 66 -8.25 -11.60 -5.92
CA GLY A 66 -7.04 -10.79 -5.98
C GLY A 66 -7.39 -9.31 -6.11
N TYR A 67 -6.37 -8.47 -6.15
CA TYR A 67 -6.50 -7.02 -6.11
C TYR A 67 -5.85 -6.40 -7.34
N THR A 68 -6.57 -5.48 -7.98
CA THR A 68 -6.07 -4.67 -9.09
C THR A 68 -5.96 -3.22 -8.65
N VAL A 69 -4.79 -2.62 -8.87
CA VAL A 69 -4.56 -1.20 -8.65
C VAL A 69 -4.28 -0.52 -9.97
N LYS A 70 -4.98 0.58 -10.23
CA LYS A 70 -4.64 1.52 -11.30
C LYS A 70 -4.29 2.85 -10.68
N PHE A 71 -3.15 3.37 -11.08
CA PHE A 71 -2.59 4.59 -10.53
C PHE A 71 -2.14 5.47 -11.68
N ARG A 72 -2.57 6.73 -11.66
CA ARG A 72 -2.10 7.74 -12.61
C ARG A 72 -1.63 8.96 -11.85
N PHE A 73 -0.40 9.38 -12.11
CA PHE A 73 0.27 10.47 -11.41
C PHE A 73 0.78 11.47 -12.43
N VAL A 74 0.12 12.63 -12.50
CA VAL A 74 0.45 13.69 -13.45
C VAL A 74 0.97 14.88 -12.67
N THR A 75 2.19 15.34 -12.98
CA THR A 75 2.78 16.53 -12.38
C THR A 75 3.37 17.43 -13.44
N GLN A 76 3.13 18.72 -13.28
CA GLN A 76 3.81 19.78 -13.99
C GLN A 76 4.83 20.40 -13.02
N ILE A 77 6.10 20.25 -13.33
CA ILE A 77 7.23 20.72 -12.52
C ILE A 77 7.81 21.93 -13.21
N ALA A 78 7.78 23.08 -12.54
CA ALA A 78 8.38 24.32 -12.99
C ALA A 78 9.76 24.49 -12.34
N THR A 79 10.73 24.91 -13.15
CA THR A 79 12.04 25.41 -12.70
C THR A 79 12.19 26.88 -13.12
N ASN A 80 13.35 27.48 -12.89
CA ASN A 80 13.62 28.84 -13.39
C ASN A 80 13.64 28.93 -14.91
N ASP A 81 14.03 27.86 -15.60
CA ASP A 81 14.32 27.88 -17.04
C ASP A 81 13.27 27.15 -17.89
N ASN A 82 12.56 26.19 -17.30
CA ASN A 82 11.65 25.33 -18.03
C ASN A 82 10.46 24.86 -17.21
N THR A 83 9.52 24.22 -17.89
CA THR A 83 8.43 23.48 -17.26
C THR A 83 8.33 22.13 -17.93
N LYS A 84 8.27 21.07 -17.12
CA LYS A 84 8.22 19.68 -17.58
C LYS A 84 6.91 19.04 -17.13
N LEU A 85 6.19 18.42 -18.06
CA LEU A 85 5.03 17.61 -17.74
C LEU A 85 5.44 16.14 -17.65
N THR A 86 5.18 15.51 -16.51
CA THR A 86 5.32 14.07 -16.32
C THR A 86 3.95 13.43 -16.10
N ASP A 87 3.71 12.30 -16.75
CA ASP A 87 2.50 11.47 -16.56
C ASP A 87 2.95 10.02 -16.40
N GLN A 88 2.78 9.49 -15.19
CA GLN A 88 3.06 8.09 -14.90
C GLN A 88 1.75 7.32 -14.77
N GLN A 89 1.61 6.25 -15.54
CA GLN A 89 0.45 5.37 -15.55
C GLN A 89 0.88 3.97 -15.14
N THR A 90 0.45 3.54 -13.96
CA THR A 90 0.78 2.24 -13.39
C THR A 90 -0.48 1.40 -13.27
N THR A 91 -0.39 0.12 -13.62
CA THR A 91 -1.41 -0.89 -13.34
C THR A 91 -0.73 -2.11 -12.75
N THR A 92 -1.26 -2.59 -11.64
CA THR A 92 -0.75 -3.79 -10.97
C THR A 92 -1.89 -4.74 -10.64
N PHE A 93 -1.53 -6.01 -10.48
CA PHE A 93 -2.43 -7.04 -9.97
C PHE A 93 -1.68 -7.98 -9.02
N GLU A 94 -2.25 -8.18 -7.83
CA GLU A 94 -1.83 -9.16 -6.83
C GLU A 94 -2.86 -10.30 -6.78
N ASP A 95 -2.41 -11.54 -6.86
CA ASP A 95 -3.31 -12.69 -6.71
C ASP A 95 -3.82 -12.83 -5.26
N ALA A 96 -4.94 -13.54 -5.09
CA ALA A 96 -5.57 -13.75 -3.78
C ALA A 96 -4.64 -14.44 -2.76
N GLU A 97 -3.74 -15.30 -3.23
CA GLU A 97 -2.77 -16.00 -2.38
C GLU A 97 -1.53 -15.14 -2.07
N GLY A 98 -1.37 -13.99 -2.73
CA GLY A 98 -0.23 -13.09 -2.62
C GLY A 98 1.11 -13.75 -2.96
N LYS A 99 1.10 -14.62 -3.97
CA LYS A 99 2.25 -15.32 -4.56
C LYS A 99 2.69 -14.72 -5.89
N MET A 100 1.80 -14.04 -6.60
CA MET A 100 2.07 -13.41 -7.90
C MET A 100 1.70 -11.94 -7.88
N PHE A 101 2.58 -11.12 -8.44
CA PHE A 101 2.39 -9.69 -8.64
C PHE A 101 2.76 -9.33 -10.07
N SER A 102 1.79 -8.87 -10.86
CA SER A 102 2.04 -8.34 -12.19
C SER A 102 1.99 -6.82 -12.17
N PHE A 103 2.86 -6.18 -12.94
CA PHE A 103 2.97 -4.73 -12.96
C PHE A 103 3.28 -4.24 -14.36
N VAL A 104 2.74 -3.06 -14.68
CA VAL A 104 3.13 -2.26 -15.83
C VAL A 104 3.11 -0.79 -15.42
N THR A 105 4.20 -0.09 -15.68
CA THR A 105 4.35 1.35 -15.49
C THR A 105 4.80 1.98 -16.80
N LYS A 106 4.03 2.95 -17.28
CA LYS A 106 4.38 3.79 -18.43
C LYS A 106 4.63 5.20 -17.95
N SER A 107 5.79 5.75 -18.30
CA SER A 107 6.17 7.10 -17.96
C SER A 107 6.22 7.92 -19.24
N PHE A 108 5.50 9.05 -19.23
CA PHE A 108 5.48 10.00 -20.33
C PHE A 108 6.10 11.32 -19.87
N VAL A 109 6.92 11.90 -20.73
CA VAL A 109 7.49 13.23 -20.56
C VAL A 109 7.03 14.10 -21.73
N ASP A 110 6.37 15.21 -21.41
CA ASP A 110 5.79 16.13 -22.39
C ASP A 110 4.95 15.40 -23.43
N GLN A 111 4.13 14.45 -22.93
CA GLN A 111 3.22 13.57 -23.69
C GLN A 111 3.90 12.49 -24.56
N ASN A 112 5.22 12.43 -24.58
CA ASN A 112 5.96 11.40 -25.29
C ASN A 112 6.28 10.24 -24.34
N LEU A 113 6.13 8.99 -24.81
CA LEU A 113 6.52 7.83 -24.02
C LEU A 113 8.03 7.85 -23.82
N ASP A 114 8.46 7.92 -22.56
CA ASP A 114 9.85 7.96 -22.14
C ASP A 114 10.33 6.58 -21.71
N LYS A 115 9.53 5.89 -20.87
CA LYS A 115 9.87 4.57 -20.31
C LYS A 115 8.64 3.69 -20.17
N GLU A 116 8.80 2.39 -20.40
CA GLU A 116 7.82 1.36 -20.06
C GLU A 116 8.52 0.22 -19.33
N VAL A 117 8.08 -0.05 -18.11
CA VAL A 117 8.52 -1.19 -17.30
C VAL A 117 7.35 -2.12 -17.11
N LYS A 118 7.53 -3.39 -17.47
CA LYS A 118 6.48 -4.40 -17.37
C LYS A 118 7.10 -5.72 -16.94
N GLY A 119 6.47 -6.40 -16.00
CA GLY A 119 6.93 -7.71 -15.56
C GLY A 119 5.95 -8.42 -14.65
N VAL A 120 6.39 -9.58 -14.17
CA VAL A 120 5.70 -10.42 -13.20
C VAL A 120 6.69 -10.88 -12.15
N ALA A 121 6.37 -10.65 -10.88
CA ALA A 121 7.10 -11.15 -9.74
C ALA A 121 6.34 -12.33 -9.14
N THR A 122 7.03 -13.45 -8.91
CA THR A 122 6.45 -14.69 -8.36
C THR A 122 7.29 -15.17 -7.19
N LYS A 123 6.65 -15.41 -6.05
CA LYS A 123 7.30 -15.97 -4.87
C LYS A 123 7.60 -17.44 -5.09
N ASN A 124 8.82 -17.87 -4.80
CA ASN A 124 9.28 -19.24 -4.92
C ASN A 124 10.00 -19.70 -3.64
N SER A 125 10.52 -20.92 -3.61
CA SER A 125 11.21 -21.46 -2.43
C SER A 125 12.55 -20.80 -2.09
N LYS A 126 13.12 -20.01 -3.01
CA LYS A 126 14.41 -19.31 -2.87
C LYS A 126 14.25 -17.82 -2.58
N GLY A 127 13.07 -17.25 -2.78
CA GLY A 127 12.83 -15.82 -2.66
C GLY A 127 11.76 -15.34 -3.63
N LEU A 128 12.07 -14.27 -4.37
CA LEU A 128 11.19 -13.66 -5.35
C LEU A 128 11.84 -13.69 -6.73
N LYS A 129 11.23 -14.40 -7.68
CA LYS A 129 11.63 -14.36 -9.09
C LYS A 129 10.90 -13.24 -9.80
N VAL A 130 11.61 -12.33 -10.45
CA VAL A 130 11.03 -11.25 -11.25
C VAL A 130 11.38 -11.45 -12.70
N ASP A 131 10.37 -11.67 -13.54
CA ASP A 131 10.50 -11.77 -14.99
C ASP A 131 10.06 -10.43 -15.62
N ILE A 132 11.00 -9.73 -16.25
CA ILE A 132 10.79 -8.44 -16.92
C ILE A 132 10.53 -8.69 -18.41
N ASP A 133 9.45 -8.10 -18.92
CA ASP A 133 9.07 -8.09 -20.35
C ASP A 133 9.55 -6.83 -21.07
N LYS A 134 9.55 -5.69 -20.37
CA LYS A 134 9.91 -4.34 -20.88
C LYS A 134 10.75 -3.59 -19.84
N PRO A 135 11.71 -2.75 -20.27
CA PRO A 135 12.01 -2.37 -21.66
C PRO A 135 12.68 -3.49 -22.47
N GLU A 136 13.45 -4.35 -21.79
CA GLU A 136 14.11 -5.52 -22.35
C GLU A 136 13.80 -6.77 -21.52
N LYS A 137 13.78 -7.93 -22.18
CA LYS A 137 13.50 -9.18 -21.49
C LYS A 137 14.66 -9.57 -20.57
N SER A 138 14.37 -9.71 -19.29
CA SER A 138 15.34 -10.18 -18.30
C SER A 138 14.65 -10.92 -17.17
N SER A 139 15.44 -11.63 -16.35
CA SER A 139 14.94 -12.30 -15.16
C SER A 139 15.98 -12.15 -14.05
N LEU A 140 15.50 -11.92 -12.83
CA LEU A 140 16.33 -11.69 -11.67
C LEU A 140 15.68 -12.34 -10.43
N GLU A 141 16.51 -12.78 -9.49
CA GLU A 141 16.10 -13.37 -8.23
C GLU A 141 16.41 -12.38 -7.11
N LEU A 142 15.39 -12.04 -6.32
CA LEU A 142 15.48 -11.14 -5.19
C LEU A 142 15.19 -11.87 -3.87
N ALA A 143 15.52 -11.21 -2.76
CA ALA A 143 15.16 -11.69 -1.44
C ALA A 143 13.64 -11.89 -1.28
N ALA A 144 13.26 -12.84 -0.43
CA ALA A 144 11.86 -13.05 -0.09
C ALA A 144 11.24 -11.78 0.52
N THR A 145 10.07 -11.39 0.02
CA THR A 145 9.39 -10.16 0.43
C THR A 145 7.88 -10.27 0.21
N GLN A 146 7.16 -9.19 0.47
CA GLN A 146 5.72 -9.04 0.23
C GLN A 146 5.43 -7.99 -0.85
N PHE A 147 4.18 -8.00 -1.31
CA PHE A 147 3.66 -7.07 -2.32
C PHE A 147 2.79 -5.97 -1.67
N PRO A 148 2.45 -4.89 -2.41
CA PRO A 148 1.84 -3.69 -1.83
C PRO A 148 0.54 -3.91 -1.04
N THR A 149 -0.35 -4.78 -1.50
CA THR A 149 -1.63 -5.05 -0.82
C THR A 149 -1.40 -5.87 0.44
N GLN A 150 -0.46 -6.82 0.43
CA GLN A 150 -0.06 -7.54 1.64
C GLN A 150 0.56 -6.61 2.67
N HIS A 151 1.38 -5.67 2.23
CA HIS A 151 1.99 -4.64 3.08
C HIS A 151 0.93 -3.73 3.72
N LEU A 152 -0.08 -3.31 2.96
CA LEU A 152 -1.23 -2.56 3.48
C LEU A 152 -2.03 -3.36 4.51
N VAL A 153 -2.29 -4.65 4.24
CA VAL A 153 -2.98 -5.56 5.18
C VAL A 153 -2.17 -5.74 6.47
N GLU A 154 -0.85 -5.91 6.37
CA GLU A 154 0.04 -5.97 7.53
C GLU A 154 -0.04 -4.68 8.36
N LEU A 155 0.06 -3.52 7.70
CA LEU A 155 -0.02 -2.21 8.32
C LEU A 155 -1.32 -2.03 9.11
N ILE A 156 -2.48 -2.31 8.49
CA ILE A 156 -3.78 -2.18 9.17
C ILE A 156 -3.85 -3.15 10.35
N GLY A 157 -3.48 -4.42 10.14
CA GLY A 157 -3.53 -5.44 11.20
C GLY A 157 -2.60 -5.14 12.38
N LYS A 158 -1.44 -4.50 12.14
CA LYS A 158 -0.53 -4.03 13.20
C LYS A 158 -1.07 -2.79 13.91
N ALA A 159 -1.62 -1.82 13.16
CA ALA A 159 -2.23 -0.63 13.71
C ALA A 159 -3.42 -0.95 14.63
N GLU A 160 -4.25 -1.93 14.26
CA GLU A 160 -5.36 -2.44 15.07
C GLU A 160 -4.90 -3.09 16.39
N LYS A 161 -3.76 -3.79 16.36
CA LYS A 161 -3.13 -4.37 17.56
C LYS A 161 -2.40 -3.34 18.42
N GLY A 162 -2.30 -2.10 17.96
CA GLY A 162 -1.56 -1.03 18.64
C GLY A 162 -0.05 -1.14 18.47
N GLU A 163 0.45 -1.95 17.53
CA GLU A 163 1.86 -1.93 17.13
C GLU A 163 2.13 -0.63 16.37
N ASN A 164 3.06 0.17 16.86
CA ASN A 164 3.25 1.55 16.42
C ASN A 164 4.59 1.82 15.72
N PHE A 165 5.48 0.84 15.67
CA PHE A 165 6.77 0.93 15.02
C PHE A 165 7.22 -0.46 14.58
N TYR A 166 7.50 -0.65 13.30
CA TYR A 166 8.05 -1.90 12.80
C TYR A 166 8.80 -1.69 11.49
N GLN A 167 9.60 -2.68 11.12
CA GLN A 167 10.31 -2.72 9.85
C GLN A 167 9.90 -3.98 9.09
N THR A 168 9.78 -3.85 7.78
CA THR A 168 9.47 -4.95 6.86
C THR A 168 10.06 -4.66 5.49
N ASN A 169 9.96 -5.57 4.55
CA ASN A 169 10.42 -5.39 3.18
C ASN A 169 9.25 -5.35 2.19
N LEU A 170 9.49 -4.77 1.00
CA LEU A 170 8.47 -4.60 -0.02
C LEU A 170 9.08 -4.70 -1.42
N PHE A 171 8.37 -5.39 -2.32
CA PHE A 171 8.55 -5.24 -3.77
C PHE A 171 7.27 -4.64 -4.35
N ASP A 172 7.36 -3.46 -4.96
CA ASP A 172 6.21 -2.73 -5.51
C ASP A 172 6.29 -2.54 -7.04
N GLY A 173 7.35 -3.03 -7.69
CA GLY A 173 7.58 -2.86 -9.13
C GLY A 173 7.85 -1.42 -9.56
N SER A 174 8.28 -0.56 -8.63
CA SER A 174 8.71 0.81 -8.91
C SER A 174 10.03 0.88 -9.70
N GLU A 175 10.32 2.04 -10.28
CA GLU A 175 11.54 2.34 -11.03
C GLU A 175 11.89 1.36 -12.16
N ASP A 176 12.83 0.45 -11.92
CA ASP A 176 13.29 -0.61 -12.83
C ASP A 176 12.81 -2.00 -12.41
N ALA A 177 12.01 -2.09 -11.34
CA ALA A 177 11.47 -3.31 -10.77
C ALA A 177 12.54 -4.37 -10.44
N ASN A 178 13.70 -3.91 -9.97
CA ASN A 178 14.90 -4.72 -9.74
C ASN A 178 15.37 -4.73 -8.28
N LYS A 179 14.64 -4.11 -7.36
CA LYS A 179 15.02 -3.97 -5.95
C LYS A 179 13.88 -4.38 -5.02
N VAL A 180 14.27 -4.88 -3.85
CA VAL A 180 13.40 -5.00 -2.68
C VAL A 180 13.80 -3.89 -1.73
N MET A 181 12.83 -3.05 -1.36
CA MET A 181 13.07 -1.93 -0.48
C MET A 181 12.80 -2.35 0.96
N THR A 182 13.62 -1.86 1.88
CA THR A 182 13.32 -1.90 3.30
C THR A 182 12.37 -0.76 3.63
N THR A 183 11.31 -1.05 4.37
CA THR A 183 10.33 -0.05 4.84
C THR A 183 10.31 -0.01 6.35
N THR A 184 10.54 1.18 6.92
CA THR A 184 10.27 1.44 8.33
C THR A 184 8.93 2.15 8.43
N VAL A 185 8.04 1.61 9.26
CA VAL A 185 6.66 2.07 9.41
C VAL A 185 6.44 2.56 10.83
N VAL A 186 5.95 3.79 10.94
CA VAL A 186 5.57 4.42 12.21
C VAL A 186 4.07 4.71 12.17
N VAL A 187 3.33 4.19 13.16
CA VAL A 187 1.88 4.38 13.27
C VAL A 187 1.58 5.23 14.50
N GLY A 188 0.97 6.38 14.27
CA GLY A 188 0.49 7.29 15.30
C GLY A 188 -0.73 6.75 16.05
N LYS A 189 -1.15 7.47 17.09
CA LYS A 189 -2.37 7.12 17.84
C LYS A 189 -3.60 7.26 16.94
N LYS A 190 -4.54 6.32 17.06
CA LYS A 190 -5.83 6.42 16.41
C LYS A 190 -6.55 7.70 16.85
N THR A 191 -6.93 8.51 15.88
CA THR A 191 -7.40 9.89 16.08
C THR A 191 -8.81 10.03 15.53
N GLU A 192 -9.65 10.79 16.24
CA GLU A 192 -11.00 11.12 15.79
C GLU A 192 -10.96 12.02 14.55
N ALA A 193 -12.02 11.99 13.74
CA ALA A 193 -12.17 12.93 12.64
C ALA A 193 -12.17 14.38 13.15
N ASP A 194 -11.42 15.25 12.47
CA ASP A 194 -11.42 16.68 12.74
C ASP A 194 -12.56 17.36 11.96
N LYS A 195 -13.37 18.16 12.64
CA LYS A 195 -14.45 18.93 12.01
C LYS A 195 -13.92 20.01 11.07
N ALA A 196 -12.69 20.46 11.25
CA ALA A 196 -12.02 21.44 10.41
C ALA A 196 -11.20 20.80 9.26
N ASP A 197 -11.33 19.49 9.05
CA ASP A 197 -10.54 18.78 8.04
C ASP A 197 -10.85 19.32 6.62
N PRO A 198 -9.85 19.84 5.89
CA PRO A 198 -10.06 20.44 4.57
C PRO A 198 -10.45 19.41 3.49
N GLU A 199 -10.34 18.12 3.77
CA GLU A 199 -10.77 17.01 2.90
C GLU A 199 -12.16 16.47 3.25
N ALA A 200 -12.79 16.93 4.35
CA ALA A 200 -14.12 16.46 4.78
C ALA A 200 -15.19 16.46 3.66
N PRO A 201 -15.25 17.47 2.77
CA PRO A 201 -16.20 17.46 1.64
C PRO A 201 -15.98 16.31 0.64
N ALA A 202 -14.75 15.79 0.54
CA ALA A 202 -14.39 14.72 -0.38
C ALA A 202 -14.56 13.32 0.23
N LEU A 203 -14.68 13.19 1.56
CA LEU A 203 -14.60 11.91 2.28
C LEU A 203 -15.85 11.01 2.19
N ALA A 204 -16.81 11.32 1.32
CA ALA A 204 -18.04 10.54 1.17
C ALA A 204 -18.68 10.21 2.54
N LYS A 205 -18.76 8.92 2.91
CA LYS A 205 -19.31 8.45 4.20
C LYS A 205 -18.28 8.37 5.33
N LEU A 206 -17.00 8.61 5.05
CA LEU A 206 -15.86 8.45 5.98
C LEU A 206 -15.51 9.74 6.74
N ALA A 207 -16.26 10.83 6.54
CA ALA A 207 -15.91 12.12 7.12
C ALA A 207 -15.91 12.13 8.66
N ALA A 208 -16.59 11.18 9.31
CA ALA A 208 -16.62 11.01 10.75
C ALA A 208 -15.74 9.85 11.25
N ASP A 209 -15.11 9.11 10.35
CA ASP A 209 -14.35 7.91 10.70
C ASP A 209 -13.01 8.27 11.32
N LYS A 210 -12.59 7.44 12.27
CA LYS A 210 -11.27 7.55 12.89
C LYS A 210 -10.20 7.12 11.90
N TYR A 211 -9.02 7.69 12.06
CA TYR A 211 -7.85 7.35 11.24
C TYR A 211 -6.60 7.16 12.09
N TRP A 212 -5.61 6.49 11.53
CA TRP A 212 -4.23 6.49 12.05
C TRP A 212 -3.36 7.42 11.21
N PRO A 213 -2.61 8.35 11.81
CA PRO A 213 -1.47 8.96 11.15
C PRO A 213 -0.40 7.90 10.91
N VAL A 214 0.17 7.82 9.72
CA VAL A 214 1.20 6.84 9.35
C VAL A 214 2.33 7.55 8.64
N ASP A 215 3.56 7.16 8.96
CA ASP A 215 4.79 7.53 8.26
C ASP A 215 5.50 6.26 7.79
N ILE A 216 5.90 6.20 6.52
CA ILE A 216 6.65 5.11 5.93
C ILE A 216 7.90 5.67 5.25
N ALA A 217 9.06 5.15 5.62
CA ALA A 217 10.36 5.50 5.03
C ALA A 217 10.93 4.30 4.28
N TYR A 218 11.43 4.53 3.07
CA TYR A 218 11.93 3.53 2.13
C TYR A 218 13.44 3.64 2.00
N PHE A 219 14.13 2.50 2.16
CA PHE A 219 15.58 2.39 2.15
C PHE A 219 16.02 1.37 1.10
N ASP A 220 17.04 1.73 0.33
CA ASP A 220 17.78 0.81 -0.54
C ASP A 220 19.05 0.33 0.17
N ASP A 221 18.95 -0.85 0.78
CA ASP A 221 20.04 -1.45 1.55
C ASP A 221 21.21 -1.96 0.66
N SER A 222 21.17 -1.72 -0.66
CA SER A 222 22.25 -2.14 -1.57
C SER A 222 23.52 -1.30 -1.45
N ALA A 223 23.43 -0.08 -0.92
CA ALA A 223 24.57 0.82 -0.74
C ALA A 223 25.17 0.70 0.68
N GLN A 224 26.20 -0.14 0.85
CA GLN A 224 26.79 -0.43 2.18
C GLN A 224 27.68 0.66 2.80
N ASN A 225 27.63 1.93 2.35
CA ASN A 225 28.55 2.96 2.82
C ASN A 225 27.84 4.31 3.10
N GLY A 226 27.76 4.73 4.37
CA GLY A 226 27.36 6.10 4.78
C GLY A 226 26.32 6.16 5.90
N GLU A 227 25.93 7.39 6.29
CA GLU A 227 24.69 7.62 7.03
C GLU A 227 23.52 7.34 6.09
N GLU A 228 22.77 6.27 6.37
CA GLU A 228 21.68 5.82 5.50
C GLU A 228 20.44 6.70 5.72
N VAL A 229 20.10 7.50 4.72
CA VAL A 229 18.89 8.32 4.68
C VAL A 229 17.86 7.63 3.77
N PRO A 230 16.55 7.74 4.06
CA PRO A 230 15.55 7.14 3.20
C PRO A 230 15.55 7.81 1.83
N GLU A 231 15.44 7.02 0.76
CA GLU A 231 15.29 7.53 -0.61
C GLU A 231 13.94 8.21 -0.81
N TYR A 232 12.92 7.71 -0.09
CA TYR A 232 11.57 8.23 -0.14
C TYR A 232 10.89 8.09 1.21
N ARG A 233 10.11 9.09 1.60
CA ARG A 233 9.22 9.03 2.76
C ARG A 233 7.82 9.49 2.40
N ILE A 234 6.82 8.78 2.89
CA ILE A 234 5.42 9.19 2.77
C ILE A 234 4.76 9.25 4.13
N SER A 235 4.02 10.33 4.38
CA SER A 235 3.13 10.49 5.53
C SER A 235 1.69 10.57 5.04
N PHE A 236 0.75 9.95 5.75
CA PHE A 236 -0.66 9.98 5.38
C PHE A 236 -1.57 9.64 6.56
N LYS A 237 -2.87 9.92 6.41
CA LYS A 237 -3.92 9.41 7.28
C LYS A 237 -4.51 8.13 6.68
N LEU A 238 -4.54 7.05 7.46
CA LEU A 238 -5.05 5.73 7.08
C LEU A 238 -6.38 5.42 7.76
N HIS A 239 -7.38 5.04 6.98
CA HIS A 239 -8.64 4.48 7.45
C HIS A 239 -8.58 2.94 7.54
N GLU A 240 -9.42 2.33 8.39
CA GLU A 240 -9.49 0.87 8.60
C GLU A 240 -9.73 0.06 7.31
N ASN A 241 -10.38 0.69 6.33
CA ASN A 241 -10.73 0.06 5.06
C ASN A 241 -9.67 0.25 3.96
N GLY A 242 -8.48 0.75 4.31
CA GLY A 242 -7.34 0.92 3.40
C GLY A 242 -7.34 2.23 2.60
N ILE A 243 -8.30 3.12 2.81
CA ILE A 243 -8.32 4.43 2.15
C ILE A 243 -7.31 5.37 2.83
N THR A 244 -6.46 6.00 2.03
CA THR A 244 -5.47 6.97 2.49
C THR A 244 -5.83 8.39 2.06
N ARG A 245 -5.35 9.39 2.79
CA ARG A 245 -5.58 10.82 2.49
C ARG A 245 -4.55 11.70 3.19
N ASP A 246 -4.58 13.01 2.93
CA ASP A 246 -3.65 13.99 3.50
C ASP A 246 -2.19 13.57 3.29
N LEU A 247 -1.84 13.30 2.02
CA LEU A 247 -0.56 12.71 1.67
C LEU A 247 0.54 13.76 1.72
N VAL A 248 1.70 13.39 2.27
CA VAL A 248 2.95 14.14 2.16
C VAL A 248 3.98 13.18 1.58
N MET A 249 4.51 13.49 0.40
CA MET A 249 5.48 12.68 -0.31
C MET A 249 6.80 13.44 -0.35
N ASP A 250 7.84 12.87 0.24
CA ASP A 250 9.14 13.49 0.47
C ASP A 250 10.23 12.70 -0.26
N TYR A 251 10.86 13.35 -1.23
CA TYR A 251 11.88 12.79 -2.12
C TYR A 251 13.29 13.28 -1.75
N GLY A 252 13.47 13.79 -0.53
CA GLY A 252 14.72 14.38 -0.05
C GLY A 252 14.88 15.84 -0.46
N ASP A 253 15.15 16.09 -1.74
CA ASP A 253 15.43 17.45 -2.26
C ASP A 253 14.15 18.31 -2.40
N PHE A 254 12.99 17.67 -2.45
CA PHE A 254 11.68 18.33 -2.45
C PHE A 254 10.60 17.42 -1.88
N SER A 255 9.49 18.03 -1.47
CA SER A 255 8.28 17.32 -1.03
C SER A 255 7.03 17.95 -1.60
N MET A 256 5.99 17.15 -1.75
CA MET A 256 4.67 17.57 -2.23
C MET A 256 3.57 17.04 -1.33
N THR A 257 2.43 17.73 -1.33
CA THR A 257 1.21 17.28 -0.70
C THR A 257 0.22 16.75 -1.72
N GLY A 258 -0.49 15.68 -1.37
CA GLY A 258 -1.64 15.18 -2.12
C GLY A 258 -2.92 15.33 -1.30
N LYS A 259 -3.76 16.31 -1.67
CA LYS A 259 -5.04 16.56 -1.01
C LYS A 259 -6.16 15.80 -1.70
N LEU A 260 -6.90 14.97 -0.98
CA LEU A 260 -8.08 14.27 -1.50
C LEU A 260 -9.17 15.28 -1.89
N VAL A 261 -9.59 15.24 -3.16
CA VAL A 261 -10.63 16.11 -3.72
C VAL A 261 -11.86 15.36 -4.21
N ASN A 262 -11.74 14.04 -4.45
CA ASN A 262 -12.89 13.19 -4.75
C ASN A 262 -12.65 11.76 -4.29
N LEU A 263 -13.65 11.17 -3.63
CA LEU A 263 -13.67 9.75 -3.27
C LEU A 263 -14.96 9.12 -3.80
N SER A 264 -14.80 8.08 -4.61
CA SER A 264 -15.90 7.24 -5.08
C SER A 264 -15.72 5.84 -4.51
N LEU A 265 -16.68 5.38 -3.71
CA LEU A 265 -16.69 4.02 -3.18
C LEU A 265 -17.39 3.09 -4.17
N PHE A 266 -16.81 1.93 -4.41
CA PHE A 266 -17.41 0.88 -5.23
C PHE A 266 -18.05 -0.17 -4.34
N ASP A 267 -19.12 -0.80 -4.82
CA ASP A 267 -19.72 -1.91 -4.09
C ASP A 267 -18.69 -3.04 -3.99
N GLN A 268 -18.60 -3.66 -2.81
CA GLN A 268 -17.69 -4.80 -2.62
C GLN A 268 -18.07 -5.90 -3.62
N THR A 269 -17.06 -6.44 -4.31
CA THR A 269 -17.29 -7.62 -5.15
C THR A 269 -17.79 -8.77 -4.26
N LYS A 270 -18.52 -9.72 -4.88
CA LYS A 270 -19.32 -10.73 -4.18
C LYS A 270 -18.53 -11.37 -3.02
N PRO A 271 -19.19 -11.68 -1.89
CA PRO A 271 -18.52 -12.38 -0.79
C PRO A 271 -17.81 -13.61 -1.30
N CYS A 272 -16.57 -13.79 -0.85
CA CYS A 272 -15.78 -14.99 -1.08
C CYS A 272 -16.65 -16.25 -0.93
N PRO A 273 -16.70 -17.14 -1.94
CA PRO A 273 -17.41 -18.40 -1.76
C PRO A 273 -16.77 -19.15 -0.59
N VAL A 274 -17.58 -19.52 0.40
CA VAL A 274 -17.12 -20.31 1.55
C VAL A 274 -16.60 -21.63 0.98
N SER A 275 -15.29 -21.88 1.09
CA SER A 275 -14.71 -23.17 0.73
C SER A 275 -15.39 -24.25 1.59
N LYS A 276 -16.01 -25.24 0.93
CA LYS A 276 -16.50 -26.45 1.61
C LYS A 276 -15.37 -27.31 2.11
#